data_AF-A0AAE4B1C3-F1
#
_entry.id   AF-A0AAE4B1C3-F1
#
_cell.length_a   1.000
_cell.length_b   1.000
_cell.length_c   1.000
_cell.angle_alpha   90.00
_cell.angle_beta   90.00
_cell.angle_gamma   90.00
#
_symmetry.space_group_name_H-M   'P 1'
#
loop_
_entity.id
_entity.type
_entity.pdbx_description
1 polymer ?
#
loop_
_entity_poly.entity_id
_entity_poly.type
_entity_poly.pdbx_seq_one_letter_code
_entity_poly.pdbx_strand_id
1 'polypeptide(L)'
;MPVPEALRALAGRSSFWSEWFFTGDEPTDRPALLVTLPVAGGYRLRLDVDFAQPYHLLELTAPGFDAHEGTMLGWDAPDDGRPHVLRWSELDLIGRVIAMDDPSLTHPGLVVALLSRFAPVTLADDVPVVRALFTAAFRALRPAPLEAGPEQEPIPFFAESRWWPVPADPEALTDREIERLLAGQDGRRAGLDWYHHEGAGWVATQRAERNELGFPIKSLRDGTEHAFPFTGLAELLKSARSRLTAEIYGAPWCTTTAVVPPARRMVHAGDLTSVPSLLEALETAGCDHPAVLDALTEPLVPAEAAWVIEEIAGTAPGSLLRVVCAGTPADVESARVD
;
A
#
# COMPACT_ATOMS: atom_id res chain seq x y z
N MET A 1 -13.64 -11.10 5.12
CA MET A 1 -13.88 -10.59 6.48
C MET A 1 -13.24 -9.23 6.55
N PRO A 2 -13.94 -8.23 7.09
CA PRO A 2 -13.39 -6.89 7.17
C PRO A 2 -12.17 -6.86 8.08
N VAL A 3 -11.25 -5.93 7.82
CA VAL A 3 -10.12 -5.68 8.73
C VAL A 3 -10.65 -5.28 10.11
N PRO A 4 -10.13 -5.84 11.22
CA PRO A 4 -10.65 -5.54 12.56
C PRO A 4 -10.62 -4.05 12.89
N GLU A 5 -11.70 -3.53 13.47
CA GLU A 5 -11.82 -2.10 13.85
C GLU A 5 -10.70 -1.67 14.82
N ALA A 6 -10.28 -2.56 15.71
CA ALA A 6 -9.16 -2.33 16.62
C ALA A 6 -7.86 -2.01 15.88
N LEU A 7 -7.61 -2.66 14.73
CA LEU A 7 -6.43 -2.37 13.91
C LEU A 7 -6.53 -0.98 13.27
N ARG A 8 -7.72 -0.59 12.79
CA ARG A 8 -7.93 0.73 12.20
C ARG A 8 -7.72 1.84 13.22
N ALA A 9 -8.27 1.65 14.43
CA ALA A 9 -8.09 2.59 15.53
C ALA A 9 -6.60 2.73 15.93
N LEU A 10 -5.84 1.63 15.95
CA LEU A 10 -4.40 1.66 16.19
C LEU A 10 -3.63 2.34 15.05
N ALA A 11 -3.96 2.01 13.80
CA ALA A 11 -3.35 2.58 12.61
C ALA A 11 -3.60 4.09 12.45
N GLY A 12 -4.63 4.65 13.08
CA GLY A 12 -4.84 6.10 13.14
C GLY A 12 -3.83 6.84 14.02
N ARG A 13 -3.08 6.14 14.87
CA ARG A 13 -2.11 6.73 15.81
C ARG A 13 -0.72 6.70 15.20
N SER A 14 0.02 7.81 15.20
CA SER A 14 1.38 7.76 14.64
C SER A 14 2.37 6.99 15.51
N SER A 15 2.14 6.94 16.83
CA SER A 15 2.95 6.13 17.75
C SER A 15 2.96 4.67 17.33
N PHE A 16 1.83 4.14 16.82
CA PHE A 16 1.77 2.81 16.23
C PHE A 16 2.74 2.66 15.05
N TRP A 17 2.79 3.63 14.13
CA TRP A 17 3.69 3.54 12.96
C TRP A 17 5.15 3.76 13.29
N SER A 18 5.43 4.60 14.29
CA SER A 18 6.77 4.77 14.81
C SER A 18 7.27 3.47 15.45
N GLU A 19 6.45 2.81 16.27
CA GLU A 19 6.76 1.49 16.84
C GLU A 19 6.84 0.39 15.76
N TRP A 20 5.95 0.44 14.78
CA TRP A 20 5.90 -0.53 13.68
C TRP A 20 7.14 -0.47 12.80
N PHE A 21 7.78 0.68 12.61
CA PHE A 21 8.98 0.81 11.77
C PHE A 21 10.29 0.91 12.54
N PHE A 22 10.27 1.56 13.69
CA PHE A 22 11.46 1.80 14.49
C PHE A 22 11.40 0.95 15.75
N THR A 23 12.49 0.22 16.00
CA THR A 23 12.69 -0.47 17.27
C THR A 23 12.74 0.57 18.38
N GLY A 24 11.78 0.55 19.30
CA GLY A 24 11.89 1.30 20.54
C GLY A 24 12.98 0.68 21.42
N ASP A 25 13.71 1.51 22.16
CA ASP A 25 14.74 1.04 23.11
C ASP A 25 14.12 0.27 24.30
N GLU A 26 12.81 0.43 24.54
CA GLU A 26 12.09 -0.22 25.63
C GLU A 26 10.95 -1.11 25.12
N PRO A 27 10.85 -2.36 25.59
CA PRO A 27 9.72 -3.24 25.26
C PRO A 27 8.41 -2.62 25.77
N THR A 28 7.38 -2.67 24.94
CA THR A 28 6.06 -2.18 25.32
C THR A 28 5.21 -3.32 25.88
N ASP A 29 4.36 -3.05 26.88
CA ASP A 29 3.42 -4.04 27.44
C ASP A 29 2.16 -4.21 26.56
N ARG A 30 2.31 -4.01 25.23
CA ARG A 30 1.20 -4.11 24.29
C ARG A 30 0.99 -5.57 23.88
N PRO A 31 -0.26 -6.02 23.76
CA PRO A 31 -0.53 -7.38 23.29
C PRO A 31 -0.08 -7.53 21.84
N ALA A 32 0.43 -8.72 21.50
CA ALA A 32 0.67 -9.09 20.12
C ALA A 32 -0.63 -8.96 19.30
N LEU A 33 -0.48 -8.40 18.11
CA LEU A 33 -1.58 -8.13 17.20
C LEU A 33 -1.47 -9.08 16.02
N LEU A 34 -2.52 -9.89 15.83
CA LEU A 34 -2.62 -10.78 14.69
C LEU A 34 -3.61 -10.26 13.65
N VAL A 35 -3.12 -9.97 12.46
CA VAL A 35 -3.90 -9.46 11.33
C VAL A 35 -4.03 -10.55 10.27
N THR A 36 -5.25 -10.88 9.86
CA THR A 36 -5.51 -11.79 8.75
C THR A 36 -6.16 -11.04 7.60
N LEU A 37 -5.50 -11.02 6.45
CA LEU A 37 -5.89 -10.31 5.24
C LEU A 37 -6.32 -11.33 4.17
N PRO A 38 -7.63 -11.52 3.93
CA PRO A 38 -8.09 -12.36 2.83
C PRO A 38 -7.76 -11.69 1.49
N VAL A 39 -7.09 -12.40 0.58
CA VAL A 39 -6.68 -11.83 -0.72
C VAL A 39 -7.57 -12.33 -1.85
N ALA A 40 -7.37 -13.56 -2.33
CA ALA A 40 -8.16 -14.13 -3.42
C ALA A 40 -8.02 -15.66 -3.47
N GLY A 41 -8.98 -16.33 -4.12
CA GLY A 41 -8.92 -17.78 -4.33
C GLY A 41 -8.90 -18.62 -3.04
N GLY A 42 -9.31 -18.03 -1.90
CA GLY A 42 -9.22 -18.65 -0.58
C GLY A 42 -7.88 -18.45 0.13
N TYR A 43 -6.88 -17.83 -0.52
CA TYR A 43 -5.61 -17.48 0.09
C TYR A 43 -5.74 -16.27 1.03
N ARG A 44 -4.92 -16.26 2.07
CA ARG A 44 -4.84 -15.16 3.05
C ARG A 44 -3.39 -14.85 3.39
N LEU A 45 -3.11 -13.61 3.71
CA LEU A 45 -1.87 -13.21 4.36
C LEU A 45 -2.12 -13.04 5.85
N ARG A 46 -1.24 -13.59 6.67
CA ARG A 46 -1.28 -13.45 8.12
C ARG A 46 -0.06 -12.65 8.55
N LEU A 47 -0.31 -11.56 9.26
CA LEU A 47 0.72 -10.69 9.82
C LEU A 47 0.64 -10.76 11.34
N ASP A 48 1.70 -11.28 11.95
CA ASP A 48 1.90 -11.25 13.39
C ASP A 48 2.78 -10.06 13.76
N VAL A 49 2.26 -9.23 14.66
CA VAL A 49 2.92 -8.01 15.13
C VAL A 49 3.13 -8.14 16.64
N ASP A 50 4.33 -8.54 17.03
CA ASP A 50 4.76 -8.48 18.43
C ASP A 50 5.38 -7.09 18.70
N PHE A 51 4.89 -6.41 19.75
CA PHE A 51 5.39 -5.12 20.21
C PHE A 51 6.25 -5.23 21.48
N ALA A 52 6.22 -6.39 22.14
CA ALA A 52 7.05 -6.70 23.29
C ALA A 52 8.43 -7.19 22.84
N GLN A 53 8.46 -7.94 21.74
CA GLN A 53 9.66 -8.24 20.97
C GLN A 53 9.45 -7.64 19.58
N PRO A 54 10.37 -6.83 19.04
CA PRO A 54 10.27 -6.24 17.70
C PRO A 54 10.44 -7.30 16.60
N TYR A 55 9.61 -8.34 16.67
CA TYR A 55 9.56 -9.49 15.80
C TYR A 55 8.22 -9.44 15.06
N HIS A 56 8.29 -9.37 13.74
CA HIS A 56 7.10 -9.32 12.90
C HIS A 56 7.16 -10.47 11.90
N LEU A 57 6.07 -11.20 11.75
CA LEU A 57 6.02 -12.39 10.91
C LEU A 57 4.95 -12.25 9.85
N LEU A 58 5.32 -12.47 8.59
CA LEU A 58 4.39 -12.53 7.47
C LEU A 58 4.30 -13.97 6.95
N GLU A 59 3.08 -14.49 6.90
CA GLU A 59 2.78 -15.86 6.46
C GLU A 59 1.72 -15.87 5.37
N LEU A 60 1.78 -16.93 4.56
CA LEU A 60 0.79 -17.28 3.55
C LEU A 60 -0.05 -18.45 4.05
N THR A 61 -1.36 -18.25 4.14
CA THR A 61 -2.31 -19.35 4.40
C THR A 61 -2.97 -19.77 3.09
N ALA A 62 -2.76 -21.03 2.69
CA ALA A 62 -3.35 -21.60 1.49
C ALA A 62 -4.83 -22.01 1.71
N PRO A 63 -5.64 -22.13 0.65
CA PRO A 63 -7.02 -22.58 0.75
C PRO A 63 -7.11 -23.97 1.37
N GLY A 64 -8.08 -24.17 2.26
CA GLY A 64 -8.32 -25.47 2.91
C GLY A 64 -7.42 -25.78 4.11
N PHE A 65 -6.47 -24.91 4.46
CA PHE A 65 -5.73 -24.98 5.71
C PHE A 65 -6.43 -24.18 6.82
N ASP A 66 -6.20 -24.58 8.06
CA ASP A 66 -6.72 -23.87 9.23
C ASP A 66 -6.17 -22.44 9.27
N ALA A 67 -7.01 -21.50 9.70
CA ALA A 67 -6.66 -20.07 9.76
C ALA A 67 -5.47 -19.79 10.72
N HIS A 68 -5.04 -20.78 11.49
CA HIS A 68 -3.98 -20.66 12.48
C HIS A 68 -2.61 -21.15 11.98
N GLU A 69 -2.56 -21.81 10.82
CA GLU A 69 -1.34 -22.34 10.24
C GLU A 69 -1.03 -21.63 8.92
N GLY A 70 0.10 -20.93 8.88
CA GLY A 70 0.62 -20.26 7.69
C GLY A 70 1.97 -20.84 7.28
N THR A 71 2.31 -20.75 6.00
CA THR A 71 3.68 -20.95 5.53
C THR A 71 4.40 -19.62 5.52
N MET A 72 5.54 -19.54 6.20
CA MET A 72 6.32 -18.33 6.33
C MET A 72 6.71 -17.73 4.98
N LEU A 73 6.41 -16.45 4.77
CA LEU A 73 6.93 -15.66 3.66
C LEU A 73 8.19 -14.91 4.07
N GLY A 74 8.19 -14.32 5.26
CA GLY A 74 9.34 -13.66 5.85
C GLY A 74 9.05 -13.18 7.26
N TRP A 75 10.10 -12.69 7.91
CA TRP A 75 9.98 -12.07 9.22
C TRP A 75 10.87 -10.85 9.29
N ASP A 76 10.68 -10.03 10.31
CA ASP A 76 11.56 -8.93 10.60
C ASP A 76 11.92 -8.93 12.08
N ALA A 77 13.20 -8.78 12.38
CA ALA A 77 13.78 -8.87 13.70
C ALA A 77 15.06 -8.02 13.75
N PRO A 78 15.44 -7.42 14.90
CA PRO A 78 16.54 -6.45 14.97
C PRO A 78 17.87 -6.95 14.40
N ASP A 79 18.21 -8.20 14.64
CA ASP A 79 19.53 -8.75 14.29
C ASP A 79 19.50 -9.70 13.08
N ASP A 80 18.33 -10.25 12.74
CA ASP A 80 18.20 -11.31 11.72
C ASP A 80 16.90 -11.27 10.92
N GLY A 81 16.35 -10.07 10.67
CA GLY A 81 15.17 -9.92 9.83
C GLY A 81 15.39 -10.43 8.41
N ARG A 82 14.36 -11.06 7.82
CA ARG A 82 14.22 -11.37 6.39
C ARG A 82 13.01 -10.66 5.79
N PRO A 83 12.95 -9.31 5.84
CA PRO A 83 11.75 -8.57 5.43
C PRO A 83 11.53 -8.59 3.90
N HIS A 84 12.57 -8.78 3.11
CA HIS A 84 12.54 -8.55 1.66
C HIS A 84 11.85 -9.68 0.88
N VAL A 85 10.52 -9.71 0.84
CA VAL A 85 9.76 -10.87 0.32
C VAL A 85 8.77 -10.51 -0.77
N LEU A 86 8.19 -9.31 -0.75
CA LEU A 86 7.25 -8.85 -1.76
C LEU A 86 7.90 -7.84 -2.71
N ARG A 87 7.47 -7.86 -3.97
CA ARG A 87 7.70 -6.76 -4.90
C ARG A 87 6.64 -5.68 -4.72
N TRP A 88 6.95 -4.43 -5.02
CA TRP A 88 5.97 -3.34 -4.96
C TRP A 88 4.74 -3.58 -5.84
N SER A 89 4.92 -4.15 -7.03
CA SER A 89 3.81 -4.52 -7.91
C SER A 89 2.91 -5.65 -7.37
N GLU A 90 3.48 -6.53 -6.54
CA GLU A 90 2.71 -7.60 -5.88
C GLU A 90 1.92 -7.02 -4.70
N LEU A 91 2.56 -6.17 -3.90
CA LEU A 91 1.91 -5.44 -2.81
C LEU A 91 0.75 -4.56 -3.33
N ASP A 92 0.97 -3.80 -4.40
CA ASP A 92 -0.05 -2.98 -5.04
C ASP A 92 -1.27 -3.83 -5.46
N LEU A 93 -1.05 -4.96 -6.15
CA LEU A 93 -2.11 -5.88 -6.53
C LEU A 93 -2.88 -6.44 -5.31
N ILE A 94 -2.17 -6.85 -4.27
CA ILE A 94 -2.77 -7.37 -3.03
C ILE A 94 -3.66 -6.30 -2.39
N GLY A 95 -3.17 -5.06 -2.30
CA GLY A 95 -3.92 -3.92 -1.76
C GLY A 95 -5.19 -3.62 -2.56
N ARG A 96 -5.11 -3.56 -3.89
CA ARG A 96 -6.26 -3.32 -4.79
C ARG A 96 -7.37 -4.34 -4.53
N VAL A 97 -7.02 -5.64 -4.50
CA VAL A 97 -8.02 -6.70 -4.34
C VAL A 97 -8.65 -6.68 -2.96
N ILE A 98 -7.88 -6.42 -1.90
CA ILE A 98 -8.43 -6.32 -0.55
C ILE A 98 -9.39 -5.13 -0.43
N ALA A 99 -9.04 -3.96 -0.95
CA ALA A 99 -9.92 -2.80 -0.93
C ALA A 99 -11.19 -2.99 -1.77
N MET A 100 -11.10 -3.76 -2.86
CA MET A 100 -12.29 -4.15 -3.64
C MET A 100 -13.26 -5.03 -2.83
N ASP A 101 -12.74 -5.96 -2.02
CA ASP A 101 -13.58 -6.87 -1.22
C ASP A 101 -14.03 -6.27 0.14
N ASP A 102 -13.34 -5.24 0.65
CA ASP A 102 -13.68 -4.51 1.87
C ASP A 102 -13.78 -2.99 1.60
N PRO A 103 -15.00 -2.48 1.30
CA PRO A 103 -15.25 -1.06 1.04
C PRO A 103 -14.85 -0.10 2.15
N SER A 104 -14.59 -0.60 3.36
CA SER A 104 -14.10 0.25 4.46
C SER A 104 -12.61 0.56 4.37
N LEU A 105 -11.91 0.02 3.37
CA LEU A 105 -10.49 0.24 3.11
C LEU A 105 -10.32 0.97 1.78
N THR A 106 -9.45 1.98 1.79
CA THR A 106 -8.99 2.63 0.57
C THR A 106 -7.74 1.94 0.01
N HIS A 107 -7.49 2.11 -1.29
CA HIS A 107 -6.25 1.69 -1.92
C HIS A 107 -5.62 2.83 -2.74
N PRO A 108 -4.34 3.15 -2.53
CA PRO A 108 -3.47 2.63 -1.47
C PRO A 108 -3.90 3.12 -0.08
N GLY A 109 -3.72 2.28 0.95
CA GLY A 109 -4.19 2.56 2.32
C GLY A 109 -3.55 1.64 3.35
N LEU A 110 -4.30 1.27 4.39
CA LEU A 110 -3.83 0.47 5.54
C LEU A 110 -3.03 -0.79 5.14
N VAL A 111 -3.50 -1.54 4.15
CA VAL A 111 -2.85 -2.77 3.69
C VAL A 111 -1.45 -2.47 3.14
N VAL A 112 -1.34 -1.44 2.29
CA VAL A 112 -0.06 -1.02 1.70
C VAL A 112 0.87 -0.50 2.80
N ALA A 113 0.36 0.30 3.73
CA ALA A 113 1.15 0.83 4.85
C ALA A 113 1.75 -0.30 5.71
N LEU A 114 0.94 -1.29 6.13
CA LEU A 114 1.41 -2.44 6.92
C LEU A 114 2.43 -3.29 6.16
N LEU A 115 2.08 -3.74 4.96
CA LEU A 115 2.89 -4.70 4.22
C LEU A 115 4.09 -4.07 3.50
N SER A 116 4.18 -2.74 3.42
CA SER A 116 5.34 -2.04 2.85
C SER A 116 6.65 -2.38 3.55
N ARG A 117 6.60 -2.74 4.84
CA ARG A 117 7.75 -3.25 5.60
C ARG A 117 8.40 -4.48 4.96
N PHE A 118 7.60 -5.26 4.21
CA PHE A 118 8.05 -6.48 3.55
C PHE A 118 8.31 -6.30 2.04
N ALA A 119 8.19 -5.06 1.54
CA ALA A 119 8.32 -4.69 0.14
C ALA A 119 9.37 -3.58 -0.02
N PRO A 120 10.67 -3.93 -0.06
CA PRO A 120 11.73 -2.95 -0.22
C PRO A 120 11.68 -2.28 -1.59
N VAL A 121 12.14 -1.03 -1.66
CA VAL A 121 12.38 -0.33 -2.92
C VAL A 121 13.67 -0.86 -3.53
N THR A 122 13.62 -1.27 -4.79
CA THR A 122 14.74 -1.89 -5.52
C THR A 122 15.10 -1.14 -6.79
N LEU A 123 16.16 -1.58 -7.47
CA LEU A 123 16.61 -0.96 -8.73
C LEU A 123 15.64 -1.20 -9.89
N ALA A 124 14.81 -2.24 -9.80
CA ALA A 124 13.80 -2.56 -10.80
C ALA A 124 12.51 -1.72 -10.63
N ASP A 125 12.35 -1.03 -9.50
CA ASP A 125 11.13 -0.29 -9.19
C ASP A 125 11.10 1.11 -9.79
N ASP A 126 9.89 1.55 -10.14
CA ASP A 126 9.61 2.93 -10.49
C ASP A 126 9.46 3.76 -9.21
N VAL A 127 10.55 4.40 -8.80
CA VAL A 127 10.66 5.08 -7.50
C VAL A 127 9.61 6.19 -7.33
N PRO A 128 9.33 7.07 -8.33
CA PRO A 128 8.20 8.00 -8.26
C PRO A 128 6.86 7.32 -7.97
N VAL A 129 6.55 6.21 -8.64
CA VAL A 129 5.29 5.47 -8.44
C VAL A 129 5.24 4.86 -7.04
N VAL A 130 6.32 4.22 -6.60
CA VAL A 130 6.41 3.63 -5.25
C VAL A 130 6.24 4.70 -4.18
N ARG A 131 6.91 5.84 -4.31
CA ARG A 131 6.76 6.99 -3.41
C ARG A 131 5.32 7.48 -3.38
N ALA A 132 4.66 7.59 -4.53
CA ALA A 132 3.27 8.03 -4.60
C ALA A 132 2.31 7.05 -3.88
N LEU A 133 2.48 5.74 -4.11
CA LEU A 133 1.69 4.71 -3.44
C LEU A 133 1.94 4.70 -1.93
N PHE A 134 3.21 4.74 -1.51
CA PHE A 134 3.61 4.77 -0.10
C PHE A 134 3.03 5.99 0.60
N THR A 135 3.27 7.19 0.04
CA THR A 135 2.80 8.44 0.64
C THR A 135 1.28 8.51 0.71
N ALA A 136 0.57 8.08 -0.33
CA ALA A 136 -0.89 8.01 -0.30
C ALA A 136 -1.40 7.02 0.75
N ALA A 137 -0.77 5.83 0.87
CA ALA A 137 -1.13 4.84 1.88
C ALA A 137 -1.07 5.40 3.31
N PHE A 138 0.00 6.13 3.65
CA PHE A 138 0.13 6.72 4.99
C PHE A 138 -0.73 7.97 5.20
N ARG A 139 -0.98 8.76 4.15
CA ARG A 139 -1.89 9.90 4.23
C ARG A 139 -3.34 9.47 4.44
N ALA A 140 -3.76 8.35 3.84
CA ALA A 140 -5.10 7.77 4.03
C ALA A 140 -5.38 7.33 5.49
N LEU A 141 -4.33 7.17 6.30
CA LEU A 141 -4.44 6.79 7.71
C LEU A 141 -4.55 7.99 8.65
N ARG A 142 -4.32 9.20 8.13
CA ARG A 142 -4.51 10.41 8.94
C ARG A 142 -6.00 10.54 9.25
N PRO A 143 -6.37 10.89 10.50
CA PRO A 143 -7.75 11.25 10.78
C PRO A 143 -8.16 12.37 9.81
N ALA A 144 -9.38 12.27 9.26
CA ALA A 144 -9.93 13.33 8.42
C ALA A 144 -9.78 14.66 9.17
N PRO A 145 -9.34 15.74 8.50
CA PRO A 145 -9.33 17.05 9.13
C PRO A 145 -10.72 17.27 9.70
N LEU A 146 -10.81 17.50 11.00
CA LEU A 146 -12.06 18.00 11.58
C LEU A 146 -12.38 19.25 10.79
N GLU A 147 -13.53 19.28 10.11
CA GLU A 147 -14.04 20.51 9.51
C GLU A 147 -13.88 21.59 10.58
N ALA A 148 -13.13 22.63 10.24
CA ALA A 148 -12.84 23.70 11.19
C ALA A 148 -14.17 24.11 11.81
N GLY A 149 -14.18 24.24 13.15
CA GLY A 149 -15.35 24.69 13.90
C GLY A 149 -15.98 25.91 13.23
N PRO A 150 -17.26 26.20 13.55
CA PRO A 150 -18.17 26.99 12.74
C PRO A 150 -17.47 28.21 12.13
N GLU A 151 -17.77 28.53 10.87
CA GLU A 151 -17.36 29.78 10.16
C GLU A 151 -17.74 31.07 10.93
N GLN A 152 -18.43 30.94 12.06
CA GLN A 152 -18.92 31.97 12.94
C GLN A 152 -18.01 32.11 14.17
N GLU A 153 -17.66 33.36 14.53
CA GLU A 153 -16.93 33.65 15.77
C GLU A 153 -17.59 32.93 16.96
N PRO A 154 -16.83 32.14 17.75
CA PRO A 154 -17.29 31.58 19.00
C PRO A 154 -18.01 32.60 19.86
N ILE A 155 -19.29 32.36 20.16
CA ILE A 155 -20.00 33.10 21.20
C ILE A 155 -19.17 32.98 22.49
N PRO A 156 -18.98 34.04 23.31
CA PRO A 156 -18.02 34.01 24.43
C PRO A 156 -18.12 32.81 25.38
N PHE A 157 -19.30 32.19 25.48
CA PHE A 157 -19.53 30.97 26.24
C PHE A 157 -18.75 29.74 25.72
N PHE A 158 -18.52 29.66 24.41
CA PHE A 158 -17.75 28.60 23.75
C PHE A 158 -16.32 29.03 23.42
N ALA A 159 -15.81 30.17 23.90
CA ALA A 159 -14.45 30.61 23.57
C ALA A 159 -13.35 29.68 24.13
N GLU A 160 -13.66 28.87 25.13
CA GLU A 160 -12.68 27.99 25.78
C GLU A 160 -12.41 26.72 24.97
N SER A 161 -11.14 26.32 24.89
CA SER A 161 -10.64 25.17 24.11
C SER A 161 -11.32 23.84 24.43
N ARG A 162 -11.86 23.67 25.65
CA ARG A 162 -12.59 22.46 26.08
C ARG A 162 -13.91 22.23 25.34
N TRP A 163 -14.47 23.27 24.72
CA TRP A 163 -15.71 23.20 23.95
C TRP A 163 -15.48 22.86 22.48
N TRP A 164 -14.22 22.88 22.04
CA TRP A 164 -13.83 22.59 20.67
C TRP A 164 -13.19 21.21 20.59
N PRO A 165 -13.36 20.50 19.45
CA PRO A 165 -12.56 19.33 19.16
C PRO A 165 -11.08 19.67 19.35
N VAL A 166 -10.34 18.78 20.04
CA VAL A 166 -8.88 18.87 20.07
C VAL A 166 -8.41 18.83 18.61
N PRO A 167 -7.53 19.76 18.17
CA PRO A 167 -6.99 19.72 16.81
C PRO A 167 -6.38 18.35 16.52
N ALA A 168 -6.32 17.98 15.23
CA ALA A 168 -5.78 16.72 14.73
C ALA A 168 -4.64 16.18 15.59
N ASP A 169 -4.71 14.88 15.93
CA ASP A 169 -3.76 14.16 16.77
C ASP A 169 -2.34 14.74 16.62
N PRO A 170 -1.75 15.36 17.66
CA PRO A 170 -0.42 15.97 17.57
C PRO A 170 0.65 14.95 17.22
N GLU A 171 0.34 13.66 17.36
CA GLU A 171 1.19 12.58 16.91
C GLU A 171 1.07 12.33 15.39
N ALA A 172 -0.04 12.65 14.70
CA ALA A 172 -0.31 12.26 13.31
C ALA A 172 0.91 12.32 12.36
N LEU A 173 1.14 11.22 11.63
CA LEU A 173 2.30 11.04 10.76
C LEU A 173 2.47 12.23 9.81
N THR A 174 3.55 12.99 10.00
CA THR A 174 3.92 14.12 9.14
C THR A 174 4.48 13.63 7.81
N ASP A 175 4.48 14.49 6.78
CA ASP A 175 5.10 14.15 5.49
C ASP A 175 6.60 13.85 5.64
N ARG A 176 7.28 14.49 6.60
CA ARG A 176 8.69 14.23 6.91
C ARG A 176 8.90 12.83 7.50
N GLU A 177 7.99 12.36 8.35
CA GLU A 177 8.07 11.01 8.92
C GLU A 177 7.81 9.96 7.84
N ILE A 178 6.80 10.18 6.98
CA ILE A 178 6.53 9.31 5.83
C ILE A 178 7.79 9.19 4.94
N GLU A 179 8.45 10.30 4.64
CA GLU A 179 9.72 10.30 3.89
C GLU A 179 10.83 9.52 4.58
N ARG A 180 10.97 9.67 5.91
CA ARG A 180 11.94 8.89 6.69
C ARG A 180 11.62 7.39 6.66
N LEU A 181 10.34 7.02 6.74
CA LEU A 181 9.90 5.63 6.66
C LEU A 181 10.23 5.03 5.29
N LEU A 182 9.92 5.76 4.20
CA LEU A 182 10.23 5.33 2.84
C LEU A 182 11.74 5.17 2.63
N ALA A 183 12.56 6.10 3.12
CA ALA A 183 14.02 6.00 3.04
C ALA A 183 14.56 4.75 3.76
N GLY A 184 13.92 4.33 4.86
CA GLY A 184 14.26 3.09 5.56
C GLY A 184 13.95 1.81 4.76
N GLN A 185 13.06 1.88 3.78
CA GLN A 185 12.71 0.78 2.87
C GLN A 185 13.57 0.74 1.60
N ASP A 186 14.53 1.67 1.44
CA ASP A 186 15.33 1.79 0.23
C ASP A 186 16.46 0.76 0.18
N GLY A 187 16.19 -0.39 -0.45
CA GLY A 187 17.17 -1.46 -0.67
C GLY A 187 18.14 -1.21 -1.82
N ARG A 188 18.00 -0.12 -2.60
CA ARG A 188 18.81 0.11 -3.81
C ARG A 188 20.29 0.24 -3.50
N ARG A 189 20.65 0.90 -2.39
CA ARG A 189 22.03 1.08 -1.93
C ARG A 189 22.65 -0.18 -1.34
N ALA A 190 21.82 -1.14 -0.93
CA ALA A 190 22.27 -2.48 -0.56
C ALA A 190 22.51 -3.36 -1.80
N GLY A 191 22.27 -2.86 -3.01
CA GLY A 191 22.35 -3.64 -4.24
C GLY A 191 21.19 -4.64 -4.40
N LEU A 192 20.06 -4.42 -3.73
CA LEU A 192 18.89 -5.28 -3.84
C LEU A 192 18.26 -5.15 -5.23
N ASP A 193 17.96 -6.30 -5.81
CA ASP A 193 17.27 -6.38 -7.09
C ASP A 193 16.36 -7.62 -7.16
N TRP A 194 15.38 -7.55 -8.05
CA TRP A 194 14.48 -8.65 -8.36
C TRP A 194 14.80 -9.20 -9.74
N TYR A 195 14.90 -10.52 -9.86
CA TYR A 195 15.03 -11.17 -11.16
C TYR A 195 14.08 -12.37 -11.26
N HIS A 196 13.72 -12.72 -12.49
CA HIS A 196 12.86 -13.87 -12.75
C HIS A 196 13.71 -15.13 -12.95
N HIS A 197 13.50 -16.14 -12.11
CA HIS A 197 14.12 -17.45 -12.19
C HIS A 197 13.11 -18.48 -12.72
N GLU A 198 13.54 -19.34 -13.64
CA GLU A 198 12.70 -20.41 -14.18
C GLU A 198 12.29 -21.40 -13.07
N GLY A 199 11.00 -21.73 -12.98
CA GLY A 199 10.48 -22.65 -11.96
C GLY A 199 10.20 -22.05 -10.57
N ALA A 200 10.92 -21.00 -10.16
CA ALA A 200 10.69 -20.30 -8.88
C ALA A 200 9.91 -18.98 -9.06
N GLY A 201 9.93 -18.38 -10.25
CA GLY A 201 9.37 -17.05 -10.49
C GLY A 201 10.32 -15.96 -10.01
N TRP A 202 9.80 -14.87 -9.44
CA TRP A 202 10.63 -13.75 -8.99
C TRP A 202 11.37 -14.08 -7.70
N VAL A 203 12.65 -13.73 -7.66
CA VAL A 203 13.58 -13.98 -6.55
C VAL A 203 14.43 -12.74 -6.28
N ALA A 204 14.73 -12.52 -5.00
CA ALA A 204 15.58 -11.44 -4.52
C ALA A 204 17.05 -11.82 -4.75
N THR A 205 17.85 -10.85 -5.19
CA THR A 205 19.30 -10.99 -5.27
C THR A 205 19.98 -9.75 -4.75
N GLN A 206 21.23 -9.94 -4.31
CA GLN A 206 22.13 -8.85 -3.95
C GLN A 206 23.27 -8.78 -4.96
N ARG A 207 23.41 -7.63 -5.61
CA ARG A 207 24.56 -7.33 -6.45
C ARG A 207 25.70 -6.81 -5.57
N ALA A 208 26.70 -7.65 -5.31
CA ALA A 208 27.80 -7.35 -4.40
C ALA A 208 28.56 -6.07 -4.80
N GLU A 209 28.72 -5.81 -6.10
CA GLU A 209 29.35 -4.61 -6.65
C GLU A 209 28.57 -3.31 -6.42
N ARG A 210 27.32 -3.41 -5.97
CA ARG A 210 26.42 -2.28 -5.66
C ARG A 210 26.04 -2.20 -4.19
N ASN A 211 26.62 -3.04 -3.34
CA ASN A 211 26.35 -3.01 -1.91
C ASN A 211 27.21 -1.95 -1.23
N GLU A 212 26.78 -0.69 -1.34
CA GLU A 212 27.42 0.45 -0.68
C GLU A 212 27.36 0.36 0.84
N LEU A 213 26.34 -0.33 1.37
CA LEU A 213 26.10 -0.44 2.82
C LEU A 213 26.97 -1.51 3.48
N GLY A 214 27.53 -2.45 2.70
CA GLY A 214 28.41 -3.50 3.22
C GLY A 214 27.71 -4.58 4.06
N PHE A 215 26.38 -4.61 4.11
CA PHE A 215 25.60 -5.62 4.83
C PHE A 215 24.84 -6.54 3.86
N PRO A 216 24.74 -7.85 4.16
CA PRO A 216 24.03 -8.79 3.30
C PRO A 216 22.52 -8.55 3.36
N ILE A 217 21.86 -8.67 2.21
CA ILE A 217 20.39 -8.70 2.15
C ILE A 217 19.91 -10.04 2.69
N LYS A 218 18.84 -9.97 3.49
CA LYS A 218 18.22 -11.14 4.11
C LYS A 218 16.81 -11.32 3.51
N SER A 219 16.64 -12.39 2.76
CA SER A 219 15.36 -12.77 2.14
C SER A 219 15.18 -14.29 2.26
N LEU A 220 13.94 -14.74 2.34
CA LEU A 220 13.60 -16.16 2.09
C LEU A 220 13.35 -16.42 0.61
N ARG A 221 13.29 -15.38 -0.22
CA ARG A 221 12.92 -15.47 -1.63
C ARG A 221 14.16 -15.45 -2.54
N ASP A 222 15.22 -16.17 -2.19
CA ASP A 222 16.49 -16.15 -2.94
C ASP A 222 16.59 -17.25 -4.03
N GLY A 223 15.61 -18.16 -4.08
CA GLY A 223 15.52 -19.27 -5.03
C GLY A 223 16.24 -20.55 -4.59
N THR A 224 17.02 -20.49 -3.52
CA THR A 224 17.68 -21.64 -2.88
C THR A 224 16.91 -22.14 -1.67
N GLU A 225 16.14 -21.25 -1.04
CA GLU A 225 15.32 -21.60 0.12
C GLU A 225 14.09 -22.41 -0.29
N HIS A 226 14.12 -23.71 -0.01
CA HIS A 226 13.02 -24.64 -0.33
C HIS A 226 11.79 -24.43 0.56
N ALA A 227 11.94 -23.79 1.72
CA ALA A 227 10.83 -23.51 2.61
C ALA A 227 9.92 -22.37 2.10
N PHE A 228 10.42 -21.51 1.20
CA PHE A 228 9.63 -20.40 0.69
C PHE A 228 8.51 -20.89 -0.25
N PRO A 229 7.25 -20.50 -0.04
CA PRO A 229 6.11 -21.04 -0.79
C PRO A 229 5.92 -20.36 -2.16
N PHE A 230 6.90 -20.49 -3.06
CA PHE A 230 6.88 -19.88 -4.40
C PHE A 230 5.59 -20.18 -5.17
N THR A 231 5.18 -21.45 -5.22
CA THR A 231 3.94 -21.87 -5.89
C THR A 231 2.71 -21.27 -5.23
N GLY A 232 2.66 -21.25 -3.89
CA GLY A 232 1.54 -20.68 -3.14
C GLY A 232 1.38 -19.18 -3.41
N LEU A 233 2.48 -18.43 -3.35
CA LEU A 233 2.47 -17.00 -3.65
C LEU A 233 2.08 -16.73 -5.11
N ALA A 234 2.59 -17.52 -6.06
CA ALA A 234 2.24 -17.38 -7.47
C ALA A 234 0.74 -17.63 -7.73
N GLU A 235 0.14 -18.66 -7.12
CA GLU A 235 -1.29 -18.93 -7.25
C GLU A 235 -2.16 -17.89 -6.52
N LEU A 236 -1.70 -17.33 -5.39
CA LEU A 236 -2.34 -16.17 -4.75
C LEU A 236 -2.37 -14.98 -5.73
N LEU A 237 -1.22 -14.61 -6.31
CA LEU A 237 -1.12 -13.43 -7.19
C LEU A 237 -1.92 -13.61 -8.47
N LYS A 238 -1.92 -14.82 -9.04
CA LYS A 238 -2.75 -15.18 -10.18
C LYS A 238 -4.24 -15.08 -9.84
N SER A 239 -4.65 -15.63 -8.70
CA SER A 239 -6.04 -15.53 -8.22
C SER A 239 -6.45 -14.09 -7.97
N ALA A 240 -5.56 -13.28 -7.39
CA ALA A 240 -5.77 -11.85 -7.14
C ALA A 240 -5.97 -11.09 -8.45
N ARG A 241 -5.12 -11.32 -9.46
CA ARG A 241 -5.28 -10.70 -10.78
C ARG A 241 -6.57 -11.13 -11.46
N SER A 242 -6.89 -12.42 -11.46
CA SER A 242 -8.14 -12.93 -12.04
C SER A 242 -9.37 -12.35 -11.34
N ARG A 243 -9.33 -12.20 -10.01
CA ARG A 243 -10.39 -11.59 -9.20
C ARG A 243 -10.61 -10.13 -9.58
N LEU A 244 -9.54 -9.33 -9.59
CA LEU A 244 -9.61 -7.90 -9.94
C LEU A 244 -10.14 -7.70 -11.36
N THR A 245 -9.63 -8.49 -12.30
CA THR A 245 -10.09 -8.46 -13.70
C THR A 245 -11.57 -8.86 -13.80
N ALA A 246 -12.01 -9.90 -13.09
CA ALA A 246 -13.40 -10.34 -13.14
C ALA A 246 -14.37 -9.30 -12.55
N GLU A 247 -14.00 -8.61 -11.47
CA GLU A 247 -14.85 -7.55 -10.90
C GLU A 247 -14.94 -6.34 -11.81
N ILE A 248 -13.80 -5.82 -12.27
CA ILE A 248 -13.80 -4.58 -13.07
C ILE A 248 -14.29 -4.87 -14.49
N TYR A 249 -13.65 -5.78 -15.22
CA TYR A 249 -14.03 -6.06 -16.62
C TYR A 249 -15.27 -6.92 -16.78
N GLY A 250 -15.62 -7.71 -15.77
CA GLY A 250 -16.87 -8.48 -15.79
C GLY A 250 -18.09 -7.60 -15.50
N ALA A 251 -17.89 -6.41 -14.94
CA ALA A 251 -19.00 -5.51 -14.66
C ALA A 251 -19.57 -4.89 -15.95
N PRO A 252 -20.92 -4.86 -16.10
CA PRO A 252 -21.56 -4.28 -17.28
C PRO A 252 -21.13 -2.84 -17.56
N TRP A 253 -20.95 -2.04 -16.50
CA TRP A 253 -20.59 -0.63 -16.62
C TRP A 253 -19.21 -0.42 -17.27
N CYS A 254 -18.24 -1.30 -17.00
CA CYS A 254 -16.85 -1.14 -17.45
C CYS A 254 -16.66 -1.39 -18.95
N THR A 255 -17.62 -2.03 -19.63
CA THR A 255 -17.53 -2.28 -21.08
C THR A 255 -18.23 -1.22 -21.93
N THR A 256 -18.86 -0.24 -21.28
CA THR A 256 -19.59 0.84 -21.96
C THR A 256 -18.60 1.75 -22.71
N THR A 257 -18.95 2.12 -23.94
CA THR A 257 -18.17 3.07 -24.76
C THR A 257 -18.05 4.46 -24.12
N ALA A 258 -18.88 4.76 -23.12
CA ALA A 258 -18.83 5.97 -22.32
C ALA A 258 -17.73 5.96 -21.25
N VAL A 259 -17.16 4.80 -20.87
CA VAL A 259 -16.27 4.66 -19.70
C VAL A 259 -14.82 4.40 -20.12
N VAL A 260 -14.56 3.40 -20.97
CA VAL A 260 -13.19 2.99 -21.34
C VAL A 260 -12.42 4.06 -22.14
N PRO A 261 -13.00 4.70 -23.18
CA PRO A 261 -12.26 5.68 -23.97
C PRO A 261 -11.83 6.93 -23.17
N PRO A 262 -12.67 7.53 -22.29
CA PRO A 262 -12.20 8.57 -21.38
C PRO A 262 -11.05 8.13 -20.47
N ALA A 263 -11.16 6.97 -19.82
CA ALA A 263 -10.09 6.46 -18.95
C ALA A 263 -8.76 6.32 -19.71
N ARG A 264 -8.78 5.75 -20.92
CA ARG A 264 -7.58 5.65 -21.78
C ARG A 264 -6.99 7.00 -22.16
N ARG A 265 -7.84 8.01 -22.43
CA ARG A 265 -7.36 9.38 -22.71
C ARG A 265 -6.67 9.97 -21.50
N MET A 266 -7.19 9.76 -20.29
CA MET A 266 -6.56 10.23 -19.05
C MET A 266 -5.21 9.56 -18.82
N VAL A 267 -5.09 8.24 -19.01
CA VAL A 267 -3.79 7.54 -18.91
C VAL A 267 -2.78 8.10 -19.93
N HIS A 268 -3.22 8.35 -21.17
CA HIS A 268 -2.33 8.86 -22.21
C HIS A 268 -1.91 10.33 -21.97
N ALA A 269 -2.83 11.15 -21.48
CA ALA A 269 -2.58 12.57 -21.21
C ALA A 269 -1.86 12.79 -19.87
N GLY A 270 -1.95 11.86 -18.92
CA GLY A 270 -1.48 12.05 -17.55
C GLY A 270 -2.30 13.08 -16.78
N ASP A 271 -3.59 13.22 -17.10
CA ASP A 271 -4.43 14.32 -16.63
C ASP A 271 -5.65 13.79 -15.85
N LEU A 272 -5.77 14.22 -14.59
CA LEU A 272 -6.86 13.88 -13.69
C LEU A 272 -8.00 14.93 -13.68
N THR A 273 -7.88 16.03 -14.41
CA THR A 273 -8.94 17.07 -14.46
C THR A 273 -10.27 16.56 -15.03
N SER A 274 -10.23 15.48 -15.82
CA SER A 274 -11.41 14.83 -16.40
C SER A 274 -12.05 13.76 -15.52
N VAL A 275 -11.57 13.56 -14.28
CA VAL A 275 -12.16 12.60 -13.33
C VAL A 275 -13.67 12.83 -13.11
N PRO A 276 -14.18 14.05 -12.89
CA PRO A 276 -15.61 14.27 -12.67
C PRO A 276 -16.49 13.75 -13.83
N SER A 277 -16.03 13.92 -15.07
CA SER A 277 -16.74 13.40 -16.25
C SER A 277 -16.68 11.88 -16.36
N LEU A 278 -15.59 11.25 -15.90
CA LEU A 278 -15.51 9.79 -15.82
C LEU A 278 -16.42 9.24 -14.72
N LEU A 279 -16.49 9.92 -13.57
CA LEU A 279 -17.38 9.55 -12.46
C LEU A 279 -18.86 9.60 -12.90
N GLU A 280 -19.29 10.69 -13.53
CA GLU A 280 -20.66 10.80 -14.08
C GLU A 280 -20.96 9.69 -15.10
N ALA A 281 -19.99 9.35 -15.96
CA ALA A 281 -20.13 8.27 -16.92
C ALA A 281 -20.25 6.90 -16.25
N LEU A 282 -19.52 6.65 -15.16
CA LEU A 282 -19.61 5.43 -14.35
C LEU A 282 -20.98 5.31 -13.67
N GLU A 283 -21.44 6.37 -13.01
CA GLU A 283 -22.77 6.42 -12.37
C GLU A 283 -23.89 6.20 -13.38
N THR A 284 -23.82 6.87 -14.54
CA THR A 284 -24.79 6.69 -15.64
C THR A 284 -24.77 5.28 -16.21
N ALA A 285 -23.60 4.64 -16.24
CA ALA A 285 -23.45 3.24 -16.65
C ALA A 285 -23.92 2.24 -15.58
N GLY A 286 -24.35 2.72 -14.40
CA GLY A 286 -24.83 1.91 -13.29
C GLY A 286 -23.71 1.30 -12.45
N CYS A 287 -22.53 1.93 -12.40
CA CYS A 287 -21.50 1.57 -11.44
C CYS A 287 -21.97 1.91 -10.03
N ASP A 288 -22.00 0.90 -9.16
CA ASP A 288 -22.36 1.01 -7.75
C ASP A 288 -21.23 0.52 -6.82
N HIS A 289 -20.04 0.24 -7.37
CA HIS A 289 -18.94 -0.31 -6.61
C HIS A 289 -18.27 0.77 -5.75
N PRO A 290 -18.34 0.71 -4.40
CA PRO A 290 -17.90 1.82 -3.54
C PRO A 290 -16.41 2.17 -3.73
N ALA A 291 -15.52 1.18 -3.73
CA ALA A 291 -14.08 1.43 -3.92
C ALA A 291 -13.72 2.10 -5.26
N VAL A 292 -14.57 1.95 -6.29
CA VAL A 292 -14.38 2.59 -7.60
C VAL A 292 -14.87 4.03 -7.55
N LEU A 293 -16.04 4.27 -6.96
CA LEU A 293 -16.63 5.60 -6.87
C LEU A 293 -15.88 6.48 -5.87
N ASP A 294 -15.52 5.96 -4.70
CA ASP A 294 -14.83 6.69 -3.64
C ASP A 294 -13.45 7.19 -4.12
N ALA A 295 -12.69 6.34 -4.81
CA ALA A 295 -11.38 6.69 -5.37
C ALA A 295 -11.43 7.81 -6.44
N LEU A 296 -12.61 8.09 -7.00
CA LEU A 296 -12.85 9.13 -8.00
C LEU A 296 -13.65 10.31 -7.43
N THR A 297 -14.00 10.28 -6.15
CA THR A 297 -14.76 11.34 -5.48
C THR A 297 -13.81 12.38 -4.88
N GLU A 298 -14.24 13.65 -4.83
CA GLU A 298 -13.45 14.71 -4.20
C GLU A 298 -13.43 14.58 -2.67
N PRO A 299 -12.29 14.88 -2.00
CA PRO A 299 -11.02 15.35 -2.57
C PRO A 299 -10.20 14.24 -3.24
N LEU A 300 -9.76 14.48 -4.47
CA LEU A 300 -9.04 13.48 -5.25
C LEU A 300 -7.63 13.20 -4.70
N VAL A 301 -7.36 11.92 -4.42
CA VAL A 301 -6.02 11.41 -4.16
C VAL A 301 -5.48 10.79 -5.45
N PRO A 302 -4.40 11.33 -6.06
CA PRO A 302 -3.93 10.87 -7.37
C PRO A 302 -3.64 9.37 -7.45
N ALA A 303 -3.11 8.76 -6.39
CA ALA A 303 -2.82 7.34 -6.35
C ALA A 303 -4.09 6.46 -6.29
N GLU A 304 -5.13 6.93 -5.60
CA GLU A 304 -6.43 6.26 -5.52
C GLU A 304 -7.14 6.34 -6.89
N ALA A 305 -7.23 7.53 -7.46
CA ALA A 305 -7.84 7.70 -8.78
C ALA A 305 -7.09 6.91 -9.87
N ALA A 306 -5.76 6.94 -9.84
CA ALA A 306 -4.96 6.35 -10.90
C ALA A 306 -5.11 4.83 -11.01
N TRP A 307 -5.18 4.10 -9.90
CA TRP A 307 -5.32 2.64 -10.00
C TRP A 307 -6.66 2.24 -10.64
N VAL A 308 -7.75 2.92 -10.27
CA VAL A 308 -9.09 2.69 -10.87
C VAL A 308 -9.06 2.99 -12.36
N ILE A 309 -8.53 4.16 -12.75
CA ILE A 309 -8.45 4.58 -14.15
C ILE A 309 -7.59 3.62 -14.97
N GLU A 310 -6.46 3.16 -14.43
CA GLU A 310 -5.57 2.20 -15.11
C GLU A 310 -6.26 0.84 -15.33
N GLU A 311 -6.99 0.34 -14.32
CA GLU A 311 -7.73 -0.91 -14.42
C GLU A 311 -8.87 -0.78 -15.43
N ILE A 312 -9.64 0.33 -15.45
CA ILE A 312 -10.67 0.57 -16.47
C ILE A 312 -10.05 0.67 -17.89
N ALA A 313 -8.90 1.33 -18.00
CA ALA A 313 -8.23 1.56 -19.28
C ALA A 313 -7.58 0.28 -19.86
N GLY A 314 -7.24 -0.69 -19.00
CA GLY A 314 -6.46 -1.88 -19.36
C GLY A 314 -5.00 -1.60 -19.59
N THR A 315 -4.45 -0.72 -18.76
CA THR A 315 -3.04 -0.33 -18.81
C THR A 315 -2.26 -0.97 -17.67
N ALA A 316 -0.93 -1.04 -17.81
CA ALA A 316 -0.08 -1.58 -16.76
C ALA A 316 -0.20 -0.71 -15.48
N PRO A 317 -0.27 -1.33 -14.28
CA PRO A 317 -0.24 -0.61 -13.01
C PRO A 317 0.89 0.42 -12.92
N GLY A 318 0.57 1.62 -12.41
CA GLY A 318 1.51 2.71 -12.23
C GLY A 318 1.81 3.55 -13.48
N SER A 319 1.21 3.23 -14.63
CA SER A 319 1.43 3.98 -15.88
C SER A 319 0.93 5.42 -15.81
N LEU A 320 -0.24 5.66 -15.21
CA LEU A 320 -0.80 7.00 -15.03
C LEU A 320 -0.08 7.73 -13.89
N LEU A 321 0.16 7.04 -12.76
CA LEU A 321 0.92 7.62 -11.64
C LEU A 321 2.31 8.10 -12.08
N ARG A 322 3.00 7.34 -12.93
CA ARG A 322 4.30 7.73 -13.48
C ARG A 322 4.25 9.11 -14.13
N VAL A 323 3.22 9.37 -14.94
CA VAL A 323 3.10 10.64 -15.66
C VAL A 323 2.66 11.77 -14.72
N VAL A 324 1.68 11.51 -13.86
CA VAL A 324 1.15 12.49 -12.89
C VAL A 324 2.23 12.91 -11.90
N CYS A 325 3.03 11.96 -11.40
CA CYS A 325 4.08 12.21 -10.42
C CYS A 325 5.39 12.72 -11.04
N ALA A 326 5.67 12.41 -12.31
CA ALA A 326 6.80 13.00 -13.04
C ALA A 326 6.65 14.54 -13.23
N GLY A 327 5.46 15.08 -13.02
CA GLY A 327 5.11 16.49 -13.19
C GLY A 327 5.57 17.45 -12.08
N THR A 328 6.39 17.03 -11.10
CA THR A 328 6.93 17.95 -10.08
C THR A 328 8.40 18.27 -10.39
N PRO A 329 8.74 19.46 -10.92
CA PRO A 329 10.11 19.81 -11.31
C PRO A 329 11.09 20.01 -10.14
N ALA A 330 10.66 19.82 -8.90
CA ALA A 330 11.47 20.10 -7.71
C ALA A 330 12.58 19.05 -7.45
N ASP A 331 12.46 17.83 -7.98
CA ASP A 331 13.42 16.74 -7.71
C ASP A 331 14.55 16.60 -8.74
N VAL A 332 14.53 17.39 -9.83
CA VAL A 332 15.59 17.33 -10.85
C VAL A 332 16.80 18.21 -10.48
N GLU A 333 16.64 19.17 -9.57
CA GLU A 333 17.73 20.08 -9.15
C GLU A 333 18.56 19.54 -7.98
N SER A 334 18.00 18.70 -7.12
CA SER A 334 18.72 18.03 -6.02
C SER A 334 19.59 16.85 -6.48
N ALA A 335 19.43 16.38 -7.72
CA ALA A 335 20.29 15.37 -8.34
C ALA A 335 21.48 15.96 -9.13
N ARG A 336 21.70 17.29 -9.07
CA ARG A 336 22.79 17.99 -9.76
C ARG A 336 23.85 18.60 -8.84
N VAL A 337 23.82 18.28 -7.55
CA VAL A 337 24.92 18.61 -6.63
C VAL A 337 25.56 17.30 -6.18
N ASP A 338 26.41 16.77 -7.05
CA ASP A 338 27.64 16.02 -6.75
C ASP A 338 28.61 16.25 -7.91
#